data_AF-A0A556RSN5-F1
#
_entry.id   AF-A0A556RSN5-F1
#
_cell.length_a   1.000
_cell.length_b   1.000
_cell.length_c   1.000
_cell.angle_alpha   90.00
_cell.angle_beta   90.00
_cell.angle_gamma   90.00
#
_symmetry.space_group_name_H-M   'P 1'
#
loop_
_entity.id
_entity.type
_entity.pdbx_description
1 polymer ?
#
loop_
_entity_poly.entity_id
_entity_poly.type
_entity_poly.pdbx_seq_one_letter_code
_entity_poly.pdbx_strand_id
1 'polypeptide(L)'
;MVQGESPYIKLDDKIIFDLTELLSFDKTEDSNSTVTIDPSYNKTILARSNNSFNQFITKVVADGLPKKLTQAIGVTYFDEDGDFADPKDSFKGILGSLTATWSYTKTDGKIQTLTINDLNKELDPCQSPYQLTISADNVIIQSQYGLPAKRNYGSLKKVYTIRVHDAYKICYLRPASLEVYSASGSGKDTCTNTRNCKFIGGYNPANFILEEGFTNSGSTKFPTTGFNKAKFVLRMSNKQSDYIYWSSSPSLVSISNAIGSEGTVTLNSSVRPQLPLRVTLTAQTKPNIVSPQRTITYTFVINKWVRFLPNTQYKTNKILDENGIFPAANACAGRDLGIISAAQAASYFYKPSELTNTPNAATAIDGNGFNGSNIWDYNIDNRASRDIDGTFYGEWGDLRNGYNMPDLHCTWTSQTYSGKTMWSTDGETGHVGWNKLDLDYCTPLCRQ
;
A
#
# COMPACT_ATOMS: atom_id res chain seq x y z
N MET A 1 26.51 63.11 14.37
CA MET A 1 26.50 61.67 14.64
C MET A 1 25.09 61.22 14.28
N VAL A 2 24.91 60.49 13.18
CA VAL A 2 23.58 59.92 12.85
C VAL A 2 23.44 58.71 13.76
N GLN A 3 22.43 58.71 14.61
CA GLN A 3 22.18 57.63 15.55
C GLN A 3 21.34 56.59 14.82
N GLY A 4 21.98 55.54 14.31
CA GLY A 4 21.31 54.59 13.45
C GLY A 4 20.40 53.62 14.20
N GLU A 5 19.35 53.14 13.56
CA GLU A 5 18.39 52.18 14.10
C GLU A 5 18.70 50.74 13.68
N SER A 6 18.19 49.76 14.42
CA SER A 6 18.38 48.35 14.07
C SER A 6 17.62 48.02 12.78
N PRO A 7 18.18 47.27 11.83
CA PRO A 7 17.44 46.87 10.62
C PRO A 7 16.33 45.87 10.94
N TYR A 8 15.25 45.90 10.15
CA TYR A 8 14.07 45.03 10.28
C TYR A 8 13.63 44.38 8.97
N ILE A 9 12.99 43.22 9.09
CA ILE A 9 12.25 42.64 7.97
C ILE A 9 10.89 43.34 7.87
N LYS A 10 10.50 43.73 6.67
CA LYS A 10 9.13 44.07 6.33
C LYS A 10 8.47 42.90 5.60
N LEU A 11 7.24 42.58 5.99
CA LEU A 11 6.36 41.66 5.29
C LEU A 11 5.10 42.43 4.88
N ASP A 12 4.87 42.55 3.57
CA ASP A 12 3.71 43.27 3.02
C ASP A 12 3.56 44.68 3.65
N ASP A 13 4.68 45.42 3.67
CA ASP A 13 4.89 46.75 4.27
C ASP A 13 4.81 46.86 5.81
N LYS A 14 4.60 45.76 6.53
CA LYS A 14 4.59 45.72 8.00
C LYS A 14 5.91 45.24 8.56
N ILE A 15 6.43 45.94 9.57
CA ILE A 15 7.63 45.51 10.29
C ILE A 15 7.30 44.26 11.11
N ILE A 16 8.08 43.20 10.94
CA ILE A 16 7.94 41.97 11.74
C ILE A 16 9.09 41.84 12.74
N PHE A 17 8.73 41.47 13.96
CA PHE A 17 9.68 41.33 15.08
C PHE A 17 10.12 39.88 15.33
N ASP A 18 9.42 38.92 14.76
CA ASP A 18 9.75 37.50 14.80
C ASP A 18 9.42 36.81 13.47
N LEU A 19 9.79 35.53 13.34
CA LEU A 19 9.64 34.78 12.10
C LEU A 19 8.24 34.22 11.86
N THR A 20 7.33 34.31 12.83
CA THR A 20 6.03 33.62 12.81
C THR A 20 5.24 34.00 11.56
N GLU A 21 5.15 35.28 11.22
CA GLU A 21 4.38 35.72 10.06
C GLU A 21 4.89 35.16 8.73
N LEU A 22 6.19 34.84 8.62
CA LEU A 22 6.79 34.22 7.43
C LEU A 22 6.34 32.77 7.22
N LEU A 23 5.81 32.13 8.27
CA LEU A 23 5.34 30.75 8.23
C LEU A 23 3.83 30.66 7.94
N SER A 24 3.15 31.79 7.73
CA SER A 24 1.75 31.83 7.28
C SER A 24 1.61 31.45 5.81
N PHE A 25 0.38 31.13 5.40
CA PHE A 25 0.03 30.93 4.00
C PHE A 25 -1.43 31.29 3.75
N ASP A 26 -1.76 31.60 2.49
CA ASP A 26 -3.13 31.87 2.07
C ASP A 26 -3.74 30.63 1.42
N LYS A 27 -4.97 30.29 1.81
CA LYS A 27 -5.75 29.25 1.14
C LYS A 27 -6.80 29.92 0.26
N THR A 28 -6.77 29.62 -1.04
CA THR A 28 -7.82 30.05 -1.98
C THR A 28 -9.01 29.12 -1.87
N GLU A 29 -10.18 29.67 -1.55
CA GLU A 29 -11.45 28.94 -1.52
C GLU A 29 -12.14 29.00 -2.89
N ASP A 30 -13.13 28.13 -3.12
CA ASP A 30 -13.85 28.00 -4.41
C ASP A 30 -14.53 29.30 -4.89
N SER A 31 -14.78 30.25 -4.00
CA SER A 31 -15.35 31.57 -4.29
C SER A 31 -14.30 32.63 -4.73
N ASN A 32 -13.06 32.22 -5.02
CA ASN A 32 -11.90 33.10 -5.22
C ASN A 32 -11.57 34.00 -4.02
N SER A 33 -12.16 33.74 -2.85
CA SER A 33 -11.78 34.39 -1.60
C SER A 33 -10.56 33.68 -1.01
N THR A 34 -9.59 34.43 -0.52
CA THR A 34 -8.44 33.89 0.20
C THR A 34 -8.64 33.98 1.71
N VAL A 35 -8.20 32.96 2.43
CA VAL A 35 -8.15 32.93 3.90
C VAL A 35 -6.72 32.71 4.33
N THR A 36 -6.18 33.65 5.11
CA THR A 36 -4.84 33.53 5.69
C THR A 36 -4.86 32.56 6.87
N ILE A 37 -3.92 31.62 6.88
CA ILE A 37 -3.72 30.65 7.95
C ILE A 37 -2.42 30.96 8.69
N ASP A 38 -2.55 31.46 9.91
CA ASP A 38 -1.42 31.81 10.75
C ASP A 38 -0.81 30.59 11.45
N PRO A 39 0.47 30.64 11.87
CA PRO A 39 1.10 29.53 12.61
C PRO A 39 0.51 29.27 14.00
N SER A 40 -0.26 30.21 14.56
CA SER A 40 -1.06 29.99 15.78
C SER A 40 -2.19 28.99 15.54
N TYR A 41 -2.56 28.73 14.28
CA TYR A 41 -3.54 27.72 13.92
C TYR A 41 -3.02 26.31 14.25
N ASN A 42 -3.66 25.70 15.25
CA ASN A 42 -3.28 24.38 15.78
C ASN A 42 -4.32 23.28 15.47
N LYS A 43 -5.28 23.58 14.58
CA LYS A 43 -6.30 22.62 14.14
C LYS A 43 -5.93 22.01 12.79
N THR A 44 -6.56 20.90 12.45
CA THR A 44 -6.50 20.33 11.10
C THR A 44 -7.21 21.25 10.12
N ILE A 45 -6.58 21.50 8.98
CA ILE A 45 -7.13 22.33 7.91
C ILE A 45 -7.92 21.44 6.98
N LEU A 46 -9.16 21.83 6.67
CA LEU A 46 -10.03 21.06 5.80
C LEU A 46 -9.88 21.52 4.35
N ALA A 47 -9.69 20.55 3.47
CA ALA A 47 -9.60 20.73 2.02
C ALA A 47 -10.60 19.82 1.31
N ARG A 48 -11.01 20.20 0.11
CA ARG A 48 -11.85 19.40 -0.76
C ARG A 48 -10.99 18.59 -1.73
N SER A 49 -11.56 17.52 -2.26
CA SER A 49 -10.89 16.61 -3.17
C SER A 49 -10.55 17.24 -4.53
N ASN A 50 -11.30 18.25 -4.95
CA ASN A 50 -11.01 19.06 -6.14
C ASN A 50 -10.04 20.22 -5.87
N ASN A 51 -9.55 20.39 -4.64
CA ASN A 51 -8.51 21.38 -4.36
C ASN A 51 -7.17 20.88 -4.88
N SER A 52 -6.32 21.79 -5.37
CA SER A 52 -4.93 21.49 -5.73
C SER A 52 -3.95 22.02 -4.68
N PHE A 53 -2.72 21.50 -4.67
CA PHE A 53 -1.70 21.98 -3.72
C PHE A 53 -1.38 23.48 -3.94
N ASN A 54 -1.45 23.97 -5.18
CA ASN A 54 -1.21 25.38 -5.51
C ASN A 54 -2.28 26.35 -5.00
N GLN A 55 -3.42 25.87 -4.49
CA GLN A 55 -4.37 26.74 -3.80
C GLN A 55 -3.92 27.14 -2.39
N PHE A 56 -2.85 26.52 -1.87
CA PHE A 56 -2.21 26.84 -0.59
C PHE A 56 -0.95 27.65 -0.89
N ILE A 57 -1.10 28.96 -0.93
CA ILE A 57 -0.12 29.93 -1.39
C ILE A 57 0.79 30.32 -0.23
N THR A 58 1.97 29.74 -0.21
CA THR A 58 3.06 30.09 0.70
C THR A 58 3.89 31.25 0.15
N LYS A 59 4.69 31.92 1.01
CA LYS A 59 5.55 33.05 0.58
C LYS A 59 6.67 32.64 -0.38
N VAL A 60 6.99 31.35 -0.48
CA VAL A 60 7.86 30.75 -1.50
C VAL A 60 7.15 29.56 -2.10
N VAL A 61 7.52 29.12 -3.31
CA VAL A 61 6.92 27.92 -3.91
C VAL A 61 7.16 26.68 -3.02
N ALA A 62 6.12 25.88 -2.79
CA ALA A 62 6.15 24.73 -1.91
C ALA A 62 6.76 23.46 -2.55
N ASP A 63 7.88 23.62 -3.25
CA ASP A 63 8.59 22.57 -3.99
C ASP A 63 9.62 21.79 -3.15
N GLY A 64 9.72 22.10 -1.85
CA GLY A 64 10.66 21.48 -0.92
C GLY A 64 12.10 22.00 -1.03
N LEU A 65 12.38 23.00 -1.88
CA LEU A 65 13.72 23.55 -2.05
C LEU A 65 13.88 24.86 -1.27
N PRO A 66 15.00 25.06 -0.55
CA PRO A 66 15.29 26.33 0.11
C PRO A 66 15.36 27.47 -0.90
N LYS A 67 14.59 28.54 -0.67
CA LYS A 67 14.67 29.79 -1.43
C LYS A 67 15.29 30.86 -0.54
N LYS A 68 16.07 31.76 -1.14
CA LYS A 68 16.59 32.92 -0.39
C LYS A 68 15.42 33.77 0.09
N LEU A 69 15.51 34.35 1.29
CA LEU A 69 14.45 35.23 1.81
C LEU A 69 14.14 36.42 0.89
N THR A 70 15.13 36.92 0.16
CA THR A 70 14.95 37.97 -0.86
C THR A 70 14.09 37.55 -2.05
N GLN A 71 13.78 36.25 -2.18
CA GLN A 71 12.87 35.69 -3.20
C GLN A 71 11.48 35.41 -2.64
N ALA A 72 11.25 35.58 -1.34
CA ALA A 72 9.96 35.37 -0.72
C ALA A 72 9.02 36.55 -1.03
N ILE A 73 7.78 36.23 -1.39
CA ILE A 73 6.74 37.20 -1.72
C ILE A 73 6.48 38.08 -0.50
N GLY A 74 6.46 39.41 -0.72
CA GLY A 74 6.16 40.39 0.32
C GLY A 74 7.30 40.68 1.30
N VAL A 75 8.42 39.96 1.24
CA VAL A 75 9.56 40.14 2.15
C VAL A 75 10.51 41.20 1.61
N THR A 76 10.73 42.26 2.38
CA THR A 76 11.64 43.36 2.03
C THR A 76 12.53 43.77 3.20
N TYR A 77 13.68 44.34 2.85
CA TYR A 77 14.62 44.93 3.80
C TYR A 77 14.13 46.32 4.18
N PHE A 78 14.21 46.66 5.47
CA PHE A 78 13.91 48.00 5.94
C PHE A 78 14.95 48.49 6.95
N ASP A 79 15.35 49.74 6.74
CA ASP A 79 16.21 50.51 7.62
C ASP A 79 15.74 51.97 7.55
N GLU A 80 15.60 52.61 8.72
CA GLU A 80 15.09 53.98 8.82
C GLU A 80 16.14 55.02 8.39
N ASP A 81 17.41 54.66 8.42
CA ASP A 81 18.53 55.57 8.12
C ASP A 81 18.87 55.66 6.63
N GLY A 82 18.05 55.05 5.76
CA GLY A 82 18.19 55.14 4.31
C GLY A 82 19.25 54.22 3.70
N ASP A 83 19.73 53.21 4.44
CA ASP A 83 20.46 52.09 3.85
C ASP A 83 19.53 51.31 2.92
N PHE A 84 20.04 50.94 1.73
CA PHE A 84 19.35 50.07 0.79
C PHE A 84 20.01 48.70 0.80
N ALA A 85 19.21 47.64 0.66
CA ALA A 85 19.75 46.30 0.45
C ALA A 85 20.56 46.26 -0.86
N ASP A 86 21.84 45.91 -0.78
CA ASP A 86 22.68 45.67 -1.95
C ASP A 86 22.98 44.17 -2.04
N PRO A 87 22.44 43.45 -3.05
CA PRO A 87 22.69 42.02 -3.22
C PRO A 87 24.16 41.63 -3.40
N LYS A 88 25.04 42.60 -3.70
CA LYS A 88 26.49 42.42 -3.86
C LYS A 88 27.27 42.80 -2.60
N ASP A 89 26.63 43.43 -1.62
CA ASP A 89 27.24 43.82 -0.35
C ASP A 89 26.84 42.83 0.75
N SER A 90 27.79 42.02 1.20
CA SER A 90 27.58 41.07 2.30
C SER A 90 27.25 41.73 3.64
N PHE A 91 27.34 43.05 3.75
CA PHE A 91 27.05 43.82 4.95
C PHE A 91 25.66 44.49 4.93
N LYS A 92 24.89 44.40 3.84
CA LYS A 92 23.57 45.03 3.69
C LYS A 92 22.54 44.09 3.10
N GLY A 93 21.53 43.70 3.90
CA GLY A 93 20.37 42.98 3.39
C GLY A 93 19.88 41.84 4.27
N ILE A 94 19.08 40.97 3.66
CA ILE A 94 18.44 39.82 4.31
C ILE A 94 19.16 38.54 3.92
N LEU A 95 19.60 37.79 4.93
CA LEU A 95 20.21 36.48 4.82
C LEU A 95 19.29 35.41 5.41
N GLY A 96 19.52 34.17 5.00
CA GLY A 96 18.72 33.01 5.40
C GLY A 96 17.83 32.51 4.27
N SER A 97 17.06 31.48 4.58
CA SER A 97 16.20 30.81 3.59
C SER A 97 14.80 30.55 4.13
N LEU A 98 13.85 30.46 3.22
CA LEU A 98 12.50 29.97 3.49
C LEU A 98 12.27 28.73 2.62
N THR A 99 11.71 27.68 3.23
CA THR A 99 11.36 26.42 2.55
C THR A 99 9.92 26.08 2.87
N ALA A 100 9.13 25.74 1.85
CA ALA A 100 7.81 25.17 1.99
C ALA A 100 7.80 23.78 1.34
N THR A 101 7.27 22.78 2.04
CA THR A 101 7.34 21.36 1.64
C THR A 101 6.01 20.66 1.87
N TRP A 102 5.43 20.11 0.82
CA TRP A 102 4.32 19.18 0.92
C TRP A 102 4.79 17.75 1.10
N SER A 103 4.10 17.00 1.95
CA SER A 103 4.35 15.57 2.11
C SER A 103 3.12 14.81 2.59
N TYR A 104 3.15 13.48 2.45
CA TYR A 104 2.19 12.58 3.06
C TYR A 104 2.87 11.27 3.46
N THR A 105 2.24 10.50 4.35
CA THR A 105 2.74 9.19 4.76
C THR A 105 2.14 8.12 3.85
N LYS A 106 3.00 7.38 3.15
CA LYS A 106 2.62 6.20 2.37
C LYS A 106 2.18 5.06 3.27
N THR A 107 1.58 4.04 2.67
CA THR A 107 1.06 2.88 3.39
C THR A 107 2.16 2.04 4.06
N ASP A 108 3.39 2.07 3.57
CA ASP A 108 4.55 1.44 4.19
C ASP A 108 5.16 2.26 5.35
N GLY A 109 4.57 3.42 5.67
CA GLY A 109 5.04 4.33 6.71
C GLY A 109 6.11 5.32 6.26
N LYS A 110 6.62 5.21 5.02
CA LYS A 110 7.57 6.19 4.48
C LYS A 110 6.88 7.50 4.16
N ILE A 111 7.63 8.59 4.26
CA ILE A 111 7.16 9.92 3.90
C ILE A 111 7.43 10.14 2.41
N GLN A 112 6.40 10.47 1.65
CA GLN A 112 6.53 10.99 0.29
C GLN A 112 6.52 12.51 0.34
N THR A 113 7.60 13.11 -0.15
CA THR A 113 7.66 14.56 -0.40
C THR A 113 7.22 14.85 -1.83
N LEU A 114 6.44 15.92 -2.01
CA LEU A 114 5.98 16.37 -3.32
C LEU A 114 6.97 17.34 -3.94
N THR A 115 7.02 17.34 -5.27
CA THR A 115 7.88 18.20 -6.08
C THR A 115 7.06 19.27 -6.80
N ILE A 116 7.74 20.19 -7.48
CA ILE A 116 7.08 21.23 -8.31
C ILE A 116 6.07 20.65 -9.31
N ASN A 117 6.35 19.46 -9.88
CA ASN A 117 5.49 18.81 -10.87
C ASN A 117 4.19 18.25 -10.26
N ASP A 118 4.16 18.11 -8.93
CA ASP A 118 3.00 17.60 -8.22
C ASP A 118 2.05 18.73 -7.78
N LEU A 119 2.52 19.98 -7.72
CA LEU A 119 1.74 21.06 -7.08
C LEU A 119 0.47 21.45 -7.85
N ASN A 120 0.42 21.17 -9.16
CA ASN A 120 -0.76 21.37 -9.99
C ASN A 120 -1.81 20.25 -9.85
N LYS A 121 -1.47 19.14 -9.17
CA LYS A 121 -2.37 18.00 -9.01
C LYS A 121 -3.41 18.29 -7.92
N GLU A 122 -4.59 17.70 -8.10
CA GLU A 122 -5.62 17.69 -7.08
C GLU A 122 -5.21 16.82 -5.88
N LEU A 123 -5.77 17.13 -4.70
CA LEU A 123 -5.55 16.39 -3.47
C LEU A 123 -6.24 15.03 -3.54
N ASP A 124 -5.47 13.94 -3.62
CA ASP A 124 -6.00 12.59 -3.51
C ASP A 124 -6.45 12.29 -2.05
N PRO A 125 -7.72 11.96 -1.80
CA PRO A 125 -8.20 11.56 -0.47
C PRO A 125 -7.48 10.32 0.08
N CYS A 126 -6.92 9.47 -0.78
CA CYS A 126 -6.21 8.26 -0.38
C CYS A 126 -4.80 8.49 0.16
N GLN A 127 -4.25 9.67 -0.10
CA GLN A 127 -2.96 10.11 0.46
C GLN A 127 -3.16 11.09 1.62
N SER A 128 -4.38 11.54 1.85
CA SER A 128 -4.76 12.34 3.02
C SER A 128 -4.58 11.54 4.32
N PRO A 129 -4.15 12.15 5.44
CA PRO A 129 -3.81 13.56 5.59
C PRO A 129 -2.43 13.93 5.03
N TYR A 130 -2.35 15.13 4.46
CA TYR A 130 -1.10 15.74 4.02
C TYR A 130 -0.49 16.62 5.11
N GLN A 131 0.81 16.86 5.00
CA GLN A 131 1.55 17.83 5.79
C GLN A 131 2.15 18.91 4.89
N LEU A 132 1.87 20.17 5.21
CA LEU A 132 2.58 21.33 4.67
C LEU A 132 3.53 21.84 5.74
N THR A 133 4.83 21.69 5.50
CA THR A 133 5.88 22.17 6.38
C THR A 133 6.44 23.47 5.84
N ILE A 134 6.46 24.52 6.65
CA ILE A 134 7.07 25.82 6.32
C ILE A 134 8.16 26.09 7.34
N SER A 135 9.36 26.40 6.88
CA SER A 135 10.51 26.66 7.74
C SER A 135 11.35 27.83 7.23
N ALA A 136 11.65 28.75 8.14
CA ALA A 136 12.64 29.81 7.96
C ALA A 136 13.94 29.38 8.66
N ASP A 137 15.08 29.49 7.98
CA ASP A 137 16.36 29.02 8.48
C ASP A 137 17.46 30.10 8.42
N ASN A 138 18.15 30.25 9.55
CA ASN A 138 19.30 31.14 9.77
C ASN A 138 19.03 32.58 9.29
N VAL A 139 17.89 33.13 9.71
CA VAL A 139 17.40 34.43 9.28
C VAL A 139 18.13 35.54 10.01
N ILE A 140 18.84 36.35 9.25
CA ILE A 140 19.64 37.46 9.76
C ILE A 140 19.42 38.65 8.85
N ILE A 141 19.22 39.83 9.44
CA ILE A 141 19.21 41.09 8.70
C ILE A 141 20.39 41.94 9.16
N GLN A 142 21.06 42.58 8.20
CA GLN A 142 22.30 43.35 8.44
C GLN A 142 22.22 44.70 7.73
N SER A 143 22.68 45.75 8.40
CA SER A 143 22.88 47.09 7.88
C SER A 143 24.30 47.57 8.16
N GLN A 144 24.74 48.61 7.47
CA GLN A 144 26.09 49.14 7.66
C GLN A 144 26.17 50.09 8.86
N TYR A 145 25.10 50.85 9.10
CA TYR A 145 25.09 51.92 10.10
C TYR A 145 24.10 51.72 11.24
N GLY A 146 23.27 50.68 11.18
CA GLY A 146 22.26 50.43 12.21
C GLY A 146 22.85 50.06 13.56
N LEU A 147 22.08 50.28 14.63
CA LEU A 147 22.49 49.94 16.00
C LEU A 147 21.41 49.06 16.69
N PRO A 148 21.68 47.76 16.91
CA PRO A 148 22.81 47.00 16.39
C PRO A 148 22.74 46.82 14.87
N ALA A 149 23.91 46.78 14.22
CA ALA A 149 24.06 46.61 12.76
C ALA A 149 23.56 45.24 12.25
N LYS A 150 23.30 44.30 13.16
CA LYS A 150 22.79 42.97 12.85
C LYS A 150 21.66 42.62 13.81
N ARG A 151 20.57 42.12 13.26
CA ARG A 151 19.49 41.50 14.00
C ARG A 151 19.35 40.04 13.56
N ASN A 152 19.50 39.14 14.52
CA ASN A 152 19.37 37.70 14.31
C ASN A 152 17.98 37.24 14.73
N TYR A 153 17.23 36.67 13.80
CA TYR A 153 15.91 36.10 14.05
C TYR A 153 15.97 34.57 14.26
N GLY A 154 17.07 33.92 13.88
CA GLY A 154 17.27 32.48 14.05
C GLY A 154 16.53 31.63 13.02
N SER A 155 16.03 30.47 13.46
CA SER A 155 15.27 29.52 12.63
C SER A 155 13.95 29.18 13.28
N LEU A 156 12.90 28.99 12.49
CA LEU A 156 11.56 28.62 12.95
C LEU A 156 10.90 27.65 11.97
N LYS A 157 10.09 26.71 12.47
CA LYS A 157 9.40 25.70 11.66
C LYS A 157 7.96 25.50 12.14
N LYS A 158 7.03 25.36 11.20
CA LYS A 158 5.64 24.97 11.43
C LYS A 158 5.25 23.83 10.50
N VAL A 159 4.46 22.89 11.03
CA VAL A 159 3.85 21.81 10.26
C VAL A 159 2.35 21.93 10.36
N TYR A 160 1.69 22.09 9.21
CA TYR A 160 0.25 22.11 9.09
C TYR A 160 -0.25 20.74 8.65
N THR A 161 -1.36 20.28 9.22
CA THR A 161 -2.04 19.04 8.77
C THR A 161 -3.25 19.42 7.93
N ILE A 162 -3.27 18.95 6.68
CA ILE A 162 -4.34 19.20 5.72
C ILE A 162 -5.08 17.90 5.46
N ARG A 163 -6.41 17.92 5.56
CA ARG A 163 -7.28 16.76 5.47
C ARG A 163 -8.33 16.95 4.38
N VAL A 164 -8.47 15.96 3.50
CA VAL A 164 -9.54 15.92 2.49
C VAL A 164 -10.83 15.38 3.13
N HIS A 165 -11.89 16.19 3.15
CA HIS A 165 -13.08 15.95 4.00
C HIS A 165 -14.41 15.74 3.26
N ASP A 166 -14.40 15.74 1.94
CA ASP A 166 -15.60 15.60 1.10
C ASP A 166 -15.64 14.25 0.35
N ALA A 167 -14.53 13.51 0.31
CA ALA A 167 -14.37 12.29 -0.48
C ALA A 167 -13.89 11.09 0.35
N TYR A 168 -14.71 10.65 1.31
CA TYR A 168 -14.45 9.46 2.12
C TYR A 168 -14.70 8.18 1.29
N LYS A 169 -13.66 7.36 1.10
CA LYS A 169 -13.73 6.16 0.26
C LYS A 169 -12.78 5.05 0.73
N ILE A 170 -12.99 3.85 0.19
CA ILE A 170 -11.99 2.78 0.25
C ILE A 170 -10.97 3.04 -0.85
N CYS A 171 -9.71 3.08 -0.47
CA CYS A 171 -8.59 3.29 -1.37
C CYS A 171 -8.09 1.96 -1.93
N TYR A 172 -7.73 1.05 -1.04
CA TYR A 172 -7.10 -0.22 -1.39
C TYR A 172 -7.55 -1.34 -0.45
N LEU A 173 -7.41 -2.57 -0.92
CA LEU A 173 -7.59 -3.79 -0.16
C LEU A 173 -6.21 -4.42 -0.05
N ARG A 174 -5.54 -4.23 1.08
CA ARG A 174 -4.13 -4.62 1.26
C ARG A 174 -4.04 -6.01 1.90
N PRO A 175 -3.74 -7.09 1.16
CA PRO A 175 -3.50 -8.39 1.79
C PRO A 175 -2.29 -8.31 2.73
N ALA A 176 -2.22 -9.20 3.72
CA ALA A 176 -1.07 -9.24 4.63
C ALA A 176 0.26 -9.49 3.89
N SER A 177 0.22 -10.25 2.78
CA SER A 177 1.33 -10.36 1.83
C SER A 177 1.15 -9.44 0.63
N LEU A 178 2.09 -8.51 0.45
CA LEU A 178 2.21 -7.70 -0.78
C LEU A 178 3.28 -8.24 -1.73
N GLU A 179 3.90 -9.36 -1.37
CA GLU A 179 4.95 -9.95 -2.17
C GLU A 179 4.42 -10.35 -3.55
N VAL A 180 5.21 -10.03 -4.55
CA VAL A 180 5.01 -10.43 -5.94
C VAL A 180 6.09 -11.45 -6.26
N TYR A 181 5.70 -12.57 -6.85
CA TYR A 181 6.69 -13.54 -7.32
C TYR A 181 7.55 -12.87 -8.40
N SER A 182 8.87 -12.93 -8.30
CA SER A 182 9.75 -12.29 -9.29
C SER A 182 9.45 -12.86 -10.68
N ALA A 183 9.47 -12.01 -11.71
CA ALA A 183 9.31 -12.48 -13.08
C ALA A 183 10.45 -13.42 -13.49
N SER A 184 10.15 -14.39 -14.34
CA SER A 184 11.09 -15.40 -14.82
C SER A 184 11.69 -15.06 -16.19
N GLY A 185 12.92 -15.52 -16.46
CA GLY A 185 13.64 -15.34 -17.72
C GLY A 185 14.94 -14.51 -17.63
N SER A 186 15.89 -14.79 -18.54
CA SER A 186 17.15 -14.02 -18.70
C SER A 186 16.88 -12.73 -19.47
N GLY A 187 16.79 -11.61 -18.72
CA GLY A 187 16.46 -10.28 -19.24
C GLY A 187 15.50 -9.59 -18.29
N LYS A 188 16.05 -9.05 -17.18
CA LYS A 188 15.36 -8.61 -15.95
C LYS A 188 14.29 -7.50 -16.09
N ASP A 189 13.89 -7.12 -17.31
CA ASP A 189 13.11 -5.91 -17.59
C ASP A 189 11.71 -6.14 -18.22
N THR A 190 11.24 -7.37 -18.39
CA THR A 190 9.98 -7.60 -19.14
C THR A 190 8.69 -7.42 -18.35
N CYS A 191 8.77 -7.29 -17.02
CA CYS A 191 7.62 -7.13 -16.14
C CYS A 191 7.69 -5.85 -15.30
N THR A 192 7.47 -4.73 -15.98
CA THR A 192 7.30 -3.42 -15.36
C THR A 192 5.86 -3.21 -14.87
N ASN A 193 5.67 -2.24 -13.99
CA ASN A 193 4.38 -1.72 -13.49
C ASN A 193 3.36 -1.27 -14.57
N THR A 194 3.66 -1.43 -15.87
CA THR A 194 2.87 -0.96 -17.01
C THR A 194 2.30 -2.07 -17.88
N ARG A 195 2.67 -3.34 -17.69
CA ARG A 195 2.15 -4.48 -18.48
C ARG A 195 1.55 -5.54 -17.56
N ASN A 196 0.47 -6.18 -18.01
CA ASN A 196 -0.11 -7.31 -17.30
C ASN A 196 0.87 -8.49 -17.35
N CYS A 197 1.45 -8.84 -16.20
CA CYS A 197 2.47 -9.86 -16.06
C CYS A 197 1.91 -11.27 -15.89
N LYS A 198 0.67 -11.50 -16.32
CA LYS A 198 0.03 -12.80 -16.20
C LYS A 198 0.96 -13.91 -16.71
N PHE A 199 1.11 -14.96 -15.89
CA PHE A 199 1.78 -16.23 -16.21
C PHE A 199 3.30 -16.33 -15.99
N ILE A 200 4.02 -15.22 -15.87
CA ILE A 200 5.51 -15.25 -15.74
C ILE A 200 6.02 -14.73 -14.39
N GLY A 201 5.12 -14.36 -13.46
CA GLY A 201 5.41 -13.69 -12.20
C GLY A 201 4.80 -12.28 -12.14
N GLY A 202 5.12 -11.48 -11.14
CA GLY A 202 4.67 -10.08 -11.05
C GLY A 202 3.21 -9.92 -10.66
N TYR A 203 2.53 -8.94 -11.25
CA TYR A 203 1.15 -8.57 -10.91
C TYR A 203 0.42 -7.92 -12.10
N ASN A 204 -0.91 -7.88 -12.02
CA ASN A 204 -1.76 -7.14 -12.94
C ASN A 204 -1.94 -5.68 -12.43
N PRO A 205 -1.34 -4.67 -13.10
CA PRO A 205 -1.35 -3.29 -12.61
C PRO A 205 -2.74 -2.63 -12.65
N ALA A 206 -3.71 -3.20 -13.35
CA ALA A 206 -5.10 -2.73 -13.31
C ALA A 206 -5.79 -3.05 -11.97
N ASN A 207 -5.35 -4.13 -11.31
CA ASN A 207 -5.99 -4.67 -10.12
C ASN A 207 -5.11 -4.58 -8.88
N PHE A 208 -3.79 -4.48 -9.02
CA PHE A 208 -2.84 -4.49 -7.91
C PHE A 208 -1.80 -3.38 -8.06
N ILE A 209 -1.56 -2.64 -6.98
CA ILE A 209 -0.56 -1.59 -6.89
C ILE A 209 0.47 -2.02 -5.84
N LEU A 210 1.75 -2.01 -6.22
CA LEU A 210 2.84 -2.30 -5.30
C LEU A 210 2.75 -1.38 -4.07
N GLU A 211 3.08 -1.92 -2.90
CA GLU A 211 3.01 -1.22 -1.61
C GLU A 211 1.58 -0.82 -1.15
N GLU A 212 0.54 -0.96 -1.97
CA GLU A 212 -0.84 -0.57 -1.61
C GLU A 212 -1.82 -1.76 -1.58
N GLY A 213 -1.65 -2.73 -2.48
CA GLY A 213 -2.50 -3.92 -2.60
C GLY A 213 -3.52 -3.82 -3.74
N PHE A 214 -4.66 -4.48 -3.57
CA PHE A 214 -5.69 -4.55 -4.60
C PHE A 214 -6.52 -3.26 -4.69
N THR A 215 -6.85 -2.86 -5.92
CA THR A 215 -7.77 -1.75 -6.18
C THR A 215 -9.22 -2.20 -5.98
N ASN A 216 -10.11 -1.25 -5.67
CA ASN A 216 -11.55 -1.49 -5.58
C ASN A 216 -12.31 -1.12 -6.89
N SER A 217 -11.62 -0.87 -8.00
CA SER A 217 -12.24 -0.41 -9.26
C SER A 217 -12.75 -1.57 -10.14
N GLY A 218 -12.26 -2.78 -9.94
CA GLY A 218 -12.64 -3.95 -10.76
C GLY A 218 -14.09 -4.42 -10.57
N SER A 219 -14.62 -5.11 -11.60
CA SER A 219 -15.92 -5.81 -11.55
C SER A 219 -15.89 -7.00 -10.59
N THR A 220 -14.74 -7.67 -10.49
CA THR A 220 -14.48 -8.73 -9.50
C THR A 220 -13.91 -8.09 -8.23
N LYS A 221 -14.45 -8.47 -7.07
CA LYS A 221 -14.05 -7.92 -5.77
C LYS A 221 -13.18 -8.92 -5.01
N PHE A 222 -11.99 -8.48 -4.62
CA PHE A 222 -11.10 -9.26 -3.75
C PHE A 222 -11.66 -9.34 -2.31
N PRO A 223 -11.57 -10.48 -1.61
CA PRO A 223 -11.13 -11.76 -2.12
C PRO A 223 -12.28 -12.60 -2.70
N THR A 224 -11.95 -13.47 -3.65
CA THR A 224 -12.85 -14.51 -4.17
C THR A 224 -12.49 -15.92 -3.70
N THR A 225 -11.32 -16.06 -3.08
CA THR A 225 -10.83 -17.25 -2.40
C THR A 225 -10.57 -16.93 -0.93
N GLY A 226 -10.47 -17.92 -0.07
CA GLY A 226 -10.22 -17.68 1.35
C GLY A 226 -9.64 -18.89 2.05
N PHE A 227 -9.11 -18.68 3.24
CA PHE A 227 -8.62 -19.72 4.12
C PHE A 227 -8.66 -19.23 5.56
N ASN A 228 -8.50 -20.15 6.51
CA ASN A 228 -8.46 -19.78 7.92
C ASN A 228 -7.32 -18.82 8.20
N LYS A 229 -7.61 -17.72 8.90
CA LYS A 229 -6.66 -16.66 9.26
C LYS A 229 -6.07 -15.89 8.09
N ALA A 230 -6.67 -16.00 6.90
CA ALA A 230 -6.39 -15.03 5.84
C ALA A 230 -6.75 -13.62 6.33
N LYS A 231 -5.86 -12.67 6.06
CA LYS A 231 -5.96 -11.28 6.48
C LYS A 231 -5.72 -10.29 5.35
N PHE A 232 -6.44 -9.18 5.41
CA PHE A 232 -6.20 -8.01 4.59
C PHE A 232 -6.66 -6.76 5.33
N VAL A 233 -6.16 -5.58 4.97
CA VAL A 233 -6.57 -4.30 5.54
C VAL A 233 -7.43 -3.57 4.53
N LEU A 234 -8.62 -3.15 4.94
CA LEU A 234 -9.45 -2.22 4.20
C LEU A 234 -8.86 -0.81 4.38
N ARG A 235 -8.05 -0.35 3.43
CA ARG A 235 -7.38 0.95 3.49
C ARG A 235 -8.37 2.03 3.10
N MET A 236 -8.72 2.88 4.06
CA MET A 236 -9.62 4.00 3.87
C MET A 236 -8.82 5.26 3.50
N SER A 237 -9.48 6.22 2.87
CA SER A 237 -9.01 7.61 2.80
C SER A 237 -8.85 8.19 4.21
N ASN A 238 -7.96 9.17 4.41
CA ASN A 238 -7.69 9.73 5.74
C ASN A 238 -7.17 8.67 6.74
N LYS A 239 -7.32 8.90 8.05
CA LYS A 239 -6.80 7.97 9.06
C LYS A 239 -7.77 6.82 9.27
N GLN A 240 -7.25 5.60 9.38
CA GLN A 240 -8.05 4.40 9.69
C GLN A 240 -8.86 4.56 10.99
N SER A 241 -8.30 5.29 11.97
CA SER A 241 -8.92 5.60 13.26
C SER A 241 -10.13 6.51 13.18
N ASP A 242 -10.41 7.13 12.03
CA ASP A 242 -11.55 8.01 11.82
C ASP A 242 -12.87 7.26 11.62
N TYR A 243 -12.80 5.94 11.45
CA TYR A 243 -13.93 5.09 11.12
C TYR A 243 -14.24 4.10 12.24
N ILE A 244 -15.48 3.61 12.22
CA ILE A 244 -15.96 2.45 12.96
C ILE A 244 -16.31 1.39 11.92
N TYR A 245 -15.83 0.17 12.13
CA TYR A 245 -15.92 -0.94 11.20
C TYR A 245 -16.80 -2.06 11.73
N TRP A 246 -17.56 -2.71 10.84
CA TRP A 246 -18.23 -3.97 11.15
C TRP A 246 -18.41 -4.83 9.90
N SER A 247 -18.71 -6.10 10.13
CA SER A 247 -18.94 -7.12 9.09
C SER A 247 -20.37 -7.63 9.19
N SER A 248 -20.98 -7.98 8.06
CA SER A 248 -22.27 -8.68 8.01
C SER A 248 -22.20 -10.10 8.57
N SER A 249 -21.00 -10.66 8.74
CA SER A 249 -20.78 -12.04 9.20
C SER A 249 -19.60 -12.11 10.18
N PRO A 250 -19.68 -11.47 11.36
CA PRO A 250 -18.54 -11.26 12.25
C PRO A 250 -17.90 -12.55 12.80
N SER A 251 -18.65 -13.65 12.88
CA SER A 251 -18.14 -14.96 13.32
C SER A 251 -17.20 -15.60 12.29
N LEU A 252 -17.45 -15.39 10.98
CA LEU A 252 -16.66 -15.95 9.88
C LEU A 252 -15.66 -14.94 9.32
N VAL A 253 -15.99 -13.66 9.35
CA VAL A 253 -15.15 -12.56 8.85
C VAL A 253 -15.23 -11.41 9.83
N SER A 254 -14.17 -11.20 10.60
CA SER A 254 -14.08 -10.08 11.54
C SER A 254 -13.35 -8.91 10.89
N ILE A 255 -13.67 -7.68 11.32
CA ILE A 255 -12.92 -6.47 10.98
C ILE A 255 -12.64 -5.69 12.27
N SER A 256 -11.40 -5.26 12.46
CA SER A 256 -10.94 -4.69 13.73
C SER A 256 -11.22 -3.19 13.85
N ASN A 257 -11.57 -2.78 15.08
CA ASN A 257 -11.61 -1.38 15.54
C ASN A 257 -10.49 -1.06 16.55
N ALA A 258 -9.61 -2.02 16.83
CA ALA A 258 -8.56 -1.86 17.84
C ALA A 258 -7.42 -0.99 17.30
N ILE A 259 -6.90 -0.11 18.16
CA ILE A 259 -5.83 0.85 17.85
C ILE A 259 -4.62 0.12 17.26
N GLY A 260 -4.12 0.59 16.12
CA GLY A 260 -2.99 0.00 15.40
C GLY A 260 -3.36 -1.16 14.47
N SER A 261 -4.64 -1.57 14.44
CA SER A 261 -5.14 -2.64 13.58
C SER A 261 -6.48 -2.30 12.89
N GLU A 262 -6.92 -1.04 12.97
CA GLU A 262 -8.20 -0.60 12.43
C GLU A 262 -8.35 -0.94 10.94
N GLY A 263 -9.51 -1.49 10.58
CA GLY A 263 -9.79 -1.93 9.22
C GLY A 263 -9.13 -3.26 8.83
N THR A 264 -8.39 -3.91 9.73
CA THR A 264 -7.84 -5.26 9.49
C THR A 264 -8.96 -6.28 9.51
N VAL A 265 -9.17 -6.93 8.37
CA VAL A 265 -10.13 -8.00 8.13
C VAL A 265 -9.44 -9.34 8.34
N THR A 266 -10.10 -10.28 9.02
CA THR A 266 -9.63 -11.66 9.21
C THR A 266 -10.74 -12.65 8.87
N LEU A 267 -10.42 -13.64 8.04
CA LEU A 267 -11.28 -14.80 7.79
C LEU A 267 -11.07 -15.84 8.92
N ASN A 268 -12.12 -16.19 9.66
CA ASN A 268 -12.09 -17.02 10.86
C ASN A 268 -12.94 -18.28 10.67
N SER A 269 -12.37 -19.31 10.06
CA SER A 269 -13.02 -20.62 10.03
C SER A 269 -12.00 -21.72 9.80
N SER A 270 -11.81 -22.61 10.77
CA SER A 270 -10.97 -23.79 10.61
C SER A 270 -11.60 -24.86 9.71
N VAL A 271 -12.93 -24.81 9.55
CA VAL A 271 -13.71 -25.65 8.66
C VAL A 271 -14.15 -24.87 7.43
N ARG A 272 -14.43 -25.56 6.32
CA ARG A 272 -14.98 -24.91 5.13
C ARG A 272 -16.38 -24.34 5.42
N PRO A 273 -16.61 -23.03 5.27
CA PRO A 273 -17.95 -22.45 5.41
C PRO A 273 -18.83 -22.83 4.22
N GLN A 274 -20.13 -22.56 4.32
CA GLN A 274 -21.03 -22.66 3.17
C GLN A 274 -20.60 -21.66 2.09
N LEU A 275 -20.36 -22.16 0.88
CA LEU A 275 -19.96 -21.34 -0.28
C LEU A 275 -21.08 -21.34 -1.33
N PRO A 276 -21.29 -20.23 -2.07
CA PRO A 276 -20.52 -18.98 -2.01
C PRO A 276 -20.82 -18.17 -0.73
N LEU A 277 -19.77 -17.67 -0.08
CA LEU A 277 -19.87 -16.84 1.12
C LEU A 277 -19.83 -15.37 0.73
N ARG A 278 -20.98 -14.69 0.80
CA ARG A 278 -21.10 -13.24 0.55
C ARG A 278 -20.95 -12.47 1.86
N VAL A 279 -20.04 -11.49 1.89
CA VAL A 279 -19.77 -10.65 3.06
C VAL A 279 -19.78 -9.19 2.66
N THR A 280 -20.44 -8.36 3.47
CA THR A 280 -20.38 -6.90 3.39
C THR A 280 -19.64 -6.36 4.59
N LEU A 281 -18.55 -5.65 4.34
CA LEU A 281 -17.85 -4.83 5.32
C LEU A 281 -18.39 -3.41 5.25
N THR A 282 -18.53 -2.78 6.40
CA THR A 282 -18.98 -1.40 6.50
C THR A 282 -17.98 -0.60 7.33
N ALA A 283 -17.65 0.60 6.84
CA ALA A 283 -16.87 1.61 7.54
C ALA A 283 -17.71 2.88 7.63
N GLN A 284 -17.95 3.37 8.83
CA GLN A 284 -18.69 4.61 9.07
C GLN A 284 -17.79 5.63 9.75
N THR A 285 -17.75 6.87 9.25
CA THR A 285 -16.99 7.94 9.89
C THR A 285 -17.53 8.22 11.28
N LYS A 286 -16.66 8.46 12.26
CA LYS A 286 -17.07 8.84 13.62
C LYS A 286 -17.78 10.21 13.63
N PRO A 287 -18.77 10.44 14.52
CA PRO A 287 -19.55 11.68 14.56
C PRO A 287 -18.71 12.94 14.78
N ASN A 288 -17.61 12.83 15.54
CA ASN A 288 -16.70 13.94 15.82
C ASN A 288 -15.71 14.23 14.67
N ILE A 289 -15.74 13.44 13.59
CA ILE A 289 -14.90 13.64 12.40
C ILE A 289 -15.72 14.27 11.27
N VAL A 290 -16.92 13.75 10.99
CA VAL A 290 -17.83 14.29 9.97
C VAL A 290 -19.27 14.20 10.46
N SER A 291 -20.03 15.27 10.24
CA SER A 291 -21.48 15.32 10.42
C SER A 291 -22.15 15.88 9.15
N PRO A 292 -23.10 15.17 8.52
CA PRO A 292 -23.57 13.83 8.88
C PRO A 292 -22.51 12.75 8.63
N GLN A 293 -22.57 11.67 9.40
CA GLN A 293 -21.65 10.53 9.24
C GLN A 293 -21.76 9.96 7.81
N ARG A 294 -20.62 9.59 7.24
CA ARG A 294 -20.53 8.92 5.94
C ARG A 294 -20.37 7.43 6.16
N THR A 295 -21.19 6.64 5.47
CA THR A 295 -21.12 5.18 5.48
C THR A 295 -20.58 4.68 4.15
N ILE A 296 -19.55 3.86 4.20
CA ILE A 296 -18.90 3.26 3.03
C ILE A 296 -19.00 1.74 3.20
N THR A 297 -19.41 1.04 2.15
CA THR A 297 -19.56 -0.41 2.17
C THR A 297 -18.66 -1.07 1.13
N TYR A 298 -18.25 -2.30 1.44
CA TYR A 298 -17.49 -3.17 0.54
C TYR A 298 -18.06 -4.58 0.59
N THR A 299 -18.57 -5.08 -0.54
CA THR A 299 -19.11 -6.43 -0.63
C THR A 299 -18.23 -7.30 -1.50
N PHE A 300 -17.86 -8.48 -1.01
CA PHE A 300 -17.10 -9.49 -1.75
C PHE A 300 -17.76 -10.87 -1.59
N VAL A 301 -17.35 -11.82 -2.45
CA VAL A 301 -17.90 -13.18 -2.47
C VAL A 301 -16.78 -14.19 -2.57
N ILE A 302 -16.62 -15.00 -1.52
CA ILE A 302 -15.68 -16.12 -1.51
C ILE A 302 -16.36 -17.35 -2.13
N ASN A 303 -15.77 -17.86 -3.20
CA ASN A 303 -16.24 -19.04 -3.93
C ASN A 303 -15.41 -20.29 -3.61
N LYS A 304 -14.19 -20.13 -3.07
CA LYS A 304 -13.27 -21.23 -2.75
C LYS A 304 -12.69 -21.03 -1.36
N TRP A 305 -12.66 -22.10 -0.56
CA TRP A 305 -12.07 -22.08 0.78
C TRP A 305 -11.00 -23.16 0.90
N VAL A 306 -9.74 -22.75 0.98
CA VAL A 306 -8.59 -23.64 1.08
C VAL A 306 -8.36 -24.01 2.54
N ARG A 307 -8.25 -25.32 2.80
CA ARG A 307 -7.78 -25.85 4.09
C ARG A 307 -6.42 -26.49 3.91
N PHE A 308 -5.46 -26.04 4.70
CA PHE A 308 -4.10 -26.58 4.74
C PHE A 308 -4.02 -27.72 5.75
N LEU A 309 -3.31 -28.78 5.39
CA LEU A 309 -2.96 -29.87 6.30
C LEU A 309 -1.44 -30.01 6.36
N PRO A 310 -0.90 -30.70 7.39
CA PRO A 310 0.53 -31.00 7.45
C PRO A 310 1.03 -31.77 6.22
N ASN A 311 2.33 -31.66 5.96
CA ASN A 311 2.97 -32.34 4.84
C ASN A 311 2.72 -33.85 4.88
N THR A 312 2.27 -34.39 3.75
CA THR A 312 1.82 -35.78 3.65
C THR A 312 2.09 -36.31 2.23
N GLN A 313 2.52 -37.56 2.08
CA GLN A 313 2.69 -38.20 0.77
C GLN A 313 1.41 -38.18 -0.10
N TYR A 314 1.57 -37.88 -1.39
CA TYR A 314 0.51 -38.09 -2.38
C TYR A 314 0.80 -39.34 -3.20
N LYS A 315 -0.01 -40.38 -3.03
CA LYS A 315 0.16 -41.63 -3.80
C LYS A 315 -0.81 -41.69 -4.98
N THR A 316 -0.53 -42.52 -6.00
CA THR A 316 -1.46 -42.84 -7.10
C THR A 316 -1.62 -44.34 -7.28
N ASN A 317 -2.69 -44.80 -7.95
CA ASN A 317 -2.93 -46.23 -8.24
C ASN A 317 -1.74 -46.99 -8.83
N LYS A 318 -0.79 -46.31 -9.49
CA LYS A 318 0.39 -46.94 -10.11
C LYS A 318 1.57 -47.14 -9.14
N ILE A 319 1.62 -46.39 -8.03
CA ILE A 319 2.67 -46.47 -7.00
C ILE A 319 2.16 -47.16 -5.74
N LEU A 320 0.83 -47.27 -5.59
CA LEU A 320 0.22 -47.93 -4.45
C LEU A 320 0.52 -49.42 -4.45
N ASP A 321 0.65 -49.97 -3.24
CA ASP A 321 0.54 -51.41 -3.01
C ASP A 321 -0.88 -51.89 -3.33
N GLU A 322 -1.16 -53.19 -3.19
CA GLU A 322 -2.45 -53.82 -3.52
C GLU A 322 -3.67 -53.16 -2.84
N ASN A 323 -3.44 -52.27 -1.86
CA ASN A 323 -4.47 -51.65 -1.03
C ASN A 323 -4.94 -50.25 -1.50
N GLY A 324 -4.28 -49.57 -2.44
CA GLY A 324 -4.83 -48.33 -3.02
C GLY A 324 -5.07 -47.16 -2.03
N ILE A 325 -4.22 -46.97 -1.02
CA ILE A 325 -4.36 -45.94 0.03
C ILE A 325 -3.72 -44.59 -0.35
N PHE A 326 -4.49 -43.51 -0.46
CA PHE A 326 -3.98 -42.16 -0.77
C PHE A 326 -3.84 -41.28 0.49
N PRO A 327 -2.66 -41.12 1.12
CA PRO A 327 -2.56 -40.50 2.44
C PRO A 327 -2.98 -39.02 2.46
N ALA A 328 -2.45 -38.19 1.57
CA ALA A 328 -2.83 -36.77 1.47
C ALA A 328 -4.33 -36.57 1.21
N ALA A 329 -4.94 -37.46 0.42
CA ALA A 329 -6.35 -37.37 0.08
C ALA A 329 -7.26 -37.88 1.22
N ASN A 330 -6.83 -38.90 1.97
CA ASN A 330 -7.49 -39.34 3.20
C ASN A 330 -7.46 -38.22 4.25
N ALA A 331 -6.32 -37.54 4.39
CA ALA A 331 -6.20 -36.39 5.26
C ALA A 331 -7.18 -35.28 4.85
N CYS A 332 -7.25 -34.94 3.55
CA CYS A 332 -8.24 -33.97 3.05
C CYS A 332 -9.70 -34.42 3.18
N ALA A 333 -9.96 -35.73 3.17
CA ALA A 333 -11.28 -36.28 3.43
C ALA A 333 -11.64 -36.31 4.92
N GLY A 334 -10.70 -36.03 5.83
CA GLY A 334 -10.90 -36.07 7.28
C GLY A 334 -11.09 -37.49 7.82
N ARG A 335 -10.49 -38.49 7.19
CA ARG A 335 -10.55 -39.90 7.62
C ARG A 335 -9.16 -40.48 7.83
N ASP A 336 -9.10 -41.56 8.60
CA ASP A 336 -7.91 -42.39 8.74
C ASP A 336 -7.47 -43.00 7.40
N LEU A 337 -6.27 -43.58 7.35
CA LEU A 337 -5.74 -44.24 6.17
C LEU A 337 -6.70 -45.34 5.69
N GLY A 338 -7.40 -45.07 4.59
CA GLY A 338 -8.34 -45.99 3.96
C GLY A 338 -8.15 -46.07 2.45
N ILE A 339 -8.78 -47.08 1.85
CA ILE A 339 -8.78 -47.29 0.40
C ILE A 339 -9.71 -46.26 -0.24
N ILE A 340 -9.21 -45.52 -1.22
CA ILE A 340 -9.99 -44.50 -1.92
C ILE A 340 -9.63 -44.55 -3.39
N SER A 341 -10.60 -44.36 -4.29
CA SER A 341 -10.29 -44.36 -5.72
C SER A 341 -9.50 -43.11 -6.10
N ALA A 342 -8.67 -43.19 -7.14
CA ALA A 342 -7.96 -42.02 -7.67
C ALA A 342 -8.91 -40.86 -8.06
N ALA A 343 -10.09 -41.18 -8.59
CA ALA A 343 -11.11 -40.19 -8.92
C ALA A 343 -11.65 -39.48 -7.67
N GLN A 344 -11.89 -40.24 -6.59
CA GLN A 344 -12.29 -39.69 -5.31
C GLN A 344 -11.16 -38.86 -4.69
N ALA A 345 -9.92 -39.35 -4.74
CA ALA A 345 -8.73 -38.61 -4.28
C ALA A 345 -8.63 -37.24 -4.94
N ALA A 346 -8.73 -37.19 -6.28
CA ALA A 346 -8.68 -35.94 -7.05
C ALA A 346 -9.79 -34.95 -6.67
N SER A 347 -10.96 -35.42 -6.22
CA SER A 347 -12.08 -34.55 -5.84
C SER A 347 -11.83 -33.73 -4.56
N TYR A 348 -10.88 -34.15 -3.73
CA TYR A 348 -10.52 -33.48 -2.47
C TYR A 348 -9.49 -32.36 -2.65
N PHE A 349 -8.83 -32.28 -3.81
CA PHE A 349 -7.83 -31.27 -4.11
C PHE A 349 -8.36 -30.23 -5.08
N TYR A 350 -7.72 -29.05 -5.09
CA TYR A 350 -7.96 -28.05 -6.10
C TYR A 350 -7.32 -28.41 -7.44
N LYS A 351 -7.92 -27.93 -8.54
CA LYS A 351 -7.27 -27.96 -9.85
C LYS A 351 -6.15 -26.93 -9.92
N PRO A 352 -5.10 -27.15 -10.72
CA PRO A 352 -4.08 -26.15 -10.97
C PRO A 352 -4.63 -24.76 -11.31
N SER A 353 -5.59 -24.70 -12.23
CA SER A 353 -6.27 -23.47 -12.65
C SER A 353 -7.11 -22.78 -11.56
N GLU A 354 -7.34 -23.44 -10.41
CA GLU A 354 -8.01 -22.84 -9.26
C GLU A 354 -7.01 -22.29 -8.23
N LEU A 355 -5.77 -22.78 -8.24
CA LEU A 355 -4.71 -22.35 -7.34
C LEU A 355 -3.86 -21.24 -7.95
N THR A 356 -3.55 -21.32 -9.24
CA THR A 356 -2.70 -20.36 -9.92
C THR A 356 -3.31 -19.96 -11.25
N ASN A 357 -2.97 -18.77 -11.69
CA ASN A 357 -3.32 -18.29 -13.01
C ASN A 357 -2.36 -18.75 -14.08
N THR A 358 -1.29 -19.45 -13.74
CA THR A 358 -0.29 -19.92 -14.72
C THR A 358 -0.91 -20.98 -15.67
N PRO A 359 -0.81 -20.83 -16.99
CA PRO A 359 -1.76 -21.41 -17.93
C PRO A 359 -1.41 -22.83 -18.36
N ASN A 360 -0.17 -23.30 -18.14
CA ASN A 360 0.15 -24.66 -18.52
C ASN A 360 1.39 -25.21 -17.83
N ALA A 361 1.25 -26.37 -17.19
CA ALA A 361 2.39 -27.23 -16.89
C ALA A 361 2.58 -28.34 -17.91
N ALA A 362 1.65 -28.54 -18.86
CA ALA A 362 1.86 -29.51 -19.93
C ALA A 362 3.13 -29.19 -20.74
N THR A 363 3.46 -27.91 -20.94
CA THR A 363 4.69 -27.46 -21.60
C THR A 363 5.92 -27.40 -20.69
N ALA A 364 5.77 -27.61 -19.36
CA ALA A 364 6.91 -27.66 -18.44
C ALA A 364 7.86 -28.82 -18.72
N ILE A 365 7.39 -29.84 -19.44
CA ILE A 365 8.13 -31.08 -19.74
C ILE A 365 8.77 -31.03 -21.14
N ASP A 366 8.23 -30.22 -22.05
CA ASP A 366 8.57 -30.32 -23.48
C ASP A 366 9.89 -29.64 -23.86
N GLY A 367 10.48 -28.83 -22.97
CA GLY A 367 11.72 -28.08 -23.23
C GLY A 367 12.99 -28.67 -22.61
N ASN A 368 12.89 -29.36 -21.49
CA ASN A 368 14.01 -30.00 -20.79
C ASN A 368 13.48 -31.29 -20.17
N GLY A 369 13.77 -32.43 -20.79
CA GLY A 369 13.28 -33.74 -20.37
C GLY A 369 13.50 -34.00 -18.88
N PHE A 370 12.60 -34.80 -18.30
CA PHE A 370 12.67 -35.31 -16.94
C PHE A 370 14.03 -35.98 -16.71
N ASN A 371 15.02 -35.23 -16.22
CA ASN A 371 16.40 -35.70 -16.12
C ASN A 371 16.60 -36.57 -14.87
N GLY A 372 15.61 -37.40 -14.50
CA GLY A 372 15.69 -38.54 -13.58
C GLY A 372 16.05 -38.28 -12.10
N SER A 373 16.92 -37.32 -11.82
CA SER A 373 17.54 -37.08 -10.52
C SER A 373 16.90 -35.95 -9.72
N ASN A 374 16.26 -34.98 -10.39
CA ASN A 374 15.69 -33.84 -9.70
C ASN A 374 14.37 -34.21 -9.05
N ILE A 375 14.25 -33.78 -7.80
CA ILE A 375 13.11 -33.99 -6.92
C ILE A 375 11.93 -33.08 -7.37
N TRP A 376 12.23 -32.00 -8.08
CA TRP A 376 11.32 -30.97 -8.61
C TRP A 376 11.69 -30.60 -10.05
N ASP A 377 10.76 -30.78 -10.99
CA ASP A 377 10.88 -30.25 -12.35
C ASP A 377 9.84 -29.14 -12.52
N TYR A 378 10.26 -27.91 -12.25
CA TYR A 378 9.44 -26.72 -12.42
C TYR A 378 9.78 -26.00 -13.72
N ASN A 379 8.77 -25.38 -14.32
CA ASN A 379 9.01 -24.48 -15.42
C ASN A 379 9.52 -23.16 -14.83
N ILE A 380 10.83 -22.93 -14.94
CA ILE A 380 11.48 -21.71 -14.44
C ILE A 380 10.83 -20.44 -14.99
N ASP A 381 10.21 -20.52 -16.18
CA ASP A 381 9.63 -19.42 -16.96
C ASP A 381 8.15 -19.16 -16.64
N ASN A 382 7.54 -19.95 -15.74
CA ASN A 382 6.12 -19.89 -15.45
C ASN A 382 5.86 -19.76 -13.95
N ARG A 383 5.29 -18.61 -13.55
CA ARG A 383 5.02 -18.28 -12.15
C ARG A 383 3.66 -17.62 -12.00
N ALA A 384 3.04 -17.84 -10.84
CA ALA A 384 1.82 -17.14 -10.45
C ALA A 384 2.05 -15.62 -10.45
N SER A 385 1.04 -14.86 -10.84
CA SER A 385 1.05 -13.39 -10.78
C SER A 385 -0.08 -12.88 -9.90
N ARG A 386 0.12 -11.77 -9.17
CA ARG A 386 -0.94 -11.19 -8.32
C ARG A 386 -2.08 -10.63 -9.17
N ASP A 387 -3.30 -11.14 -8.97
CA ASP A 387 -4.51 -10.71 -9.68
C ASP A 387 -5.79 -11.10 -8.92
N ILE A 388 -6.92 -10.50 -9.26
CA ILE A 388 -8.26 -10.86 -8.77
C ILE A 388 -8.98 -11.71 -9.83
N ASP A 389 -8.41 -12.87 -10.12
CA ASP A 389 -8.87 -13.75 -11.21
C ASP A 389 -9.47 -15.07 -10.72
N GLY A 390 -9.77 -15.17 -9.43
CA GLY A 390 -10.36 -16.38 -8.84
C GLY A 390 -9.33 -17.42 -8.41
N THR A 391 -8.04 -17.16 -8.58
CA THR A 391 -6.98 -18.11 -8.22
C THR A 391 -6.41 -17.81 -6.83
N PHE A 392 -6.07 -18.87 -6.11
CA PHE A 392 -5.65 -18.79 -4.73
C PHE A 392 -4.34 -17.99 -4.55
N TYR A 393 -3.27 -18.38 -5.24
CA TYR A 393 -1.98 -17.71 -5.19
C TYR A 393 -1.98 -16.35 -5.91
N GLY A 394 -2.89 -16.14 -6.87
CA GLY A 394 -3.10 -14.83 -7.47
C GLY A 394 -3.61 -13.81 -6.44
N GLU A 395 -4.54 -14.23 -5.56
CA GLU A 395 -5.14 -13.38 -4.55
C GLU A 395 -4.34 -13.27 -3.24
N TRP A 396 -3.63 -14.32 -2.83
CA TRP A 396 -2.93 -14.33 -1.53
C TRP A 396 -1.41 -14.25 -1.59
N GLY A 397 -0.78 -14.50 -2.74
CA GLY A 397 0.67 -14.35 -2.94
C GLY A 397 1.48 -15.39 -2.16
N ASP A 398 2.71 -15.05 -1.77
CA ASP A 398 3.51 -15.87 -0.84
C ASP A 398 2.81 -15.88 0.52
N LEU A 399 2.48 -17.09 0.99
CA LEU A 399 1.73 -17.31 2.21
C LEU A 399 2.59 -17.35 3.47
N ARG A 400 3.89 -17.60 3.35
CA ARG A 400 4.81 -17.61 4.49
C ARG A 400 4.95 -16.20 5.04
N ASN A 401 5.16 -15.26 4.12
CA ASN A 401 5.28 -13.86 4.42
C ASN A 401 3.89 -13.23 4.60
N GLY A 402 3.52 -12.93 5.85
CA GLY A 402 2.29 -12.21 6.17
C GLY A 402 1.15 -13.05 6.75
N TYR A 403 1.16 -14.38 6.57
CA TYR A 403 0.14 -15.27 7.16
C TYR A 403 0.67 -16.29 8.16
N ASN A 404 1.98 -16.31 8.43
CA ASN A 404 2.65 -17.24 9.35
C ASN A 404 2.36 -18.72 9.03
N MET A 405 2.22 -19.03 7.74
CA MET A 405 2.06 -20.41 7.29
C MET A 405 3.41 -21.13 7.34
N PRO A 406 3.45 -22.44 7.69
CA PRO A 406 4.66 -23.25 7.60
C PRO A 406 5.20 -23.26 6.16
N ASP A 407 6.45 -23.73 5.97
CA ASP A 407 7.09 -23.72 4.67
C ASP A 407 6.26 -24.46 3.61
N LEU A 408 5.68 -23.69 2.69
CA LEU A 408 4.84 -24.15 1.59
C LEU A 408 5.67 -24.29 0.32
N HIS A 409 6.85 -24.93 0.41
CA HIS A 409 7.66 -25.23 -0.78
C HIS A 409 6.84 -25.97 -1.84
N CYS A 410 5.85 -26.75 -1.40
CA CYS A 410 5.00 -27.45 -2.33
C CYS A 410 3.60 -27.79 -1.90
N THR A 411 2.71 -27.80 -2.90
CA THR A 411 1.30 -28.06 -2.69
C THR A 411 0.74 -29.08 -3.66
N TRP A 412 -0.09 -29.98 -3.11
CA TRP A 412 -0.75 -31.02 -3.90
C TRP A 412 -1.99 -30.51 -4.62
N THR A 413 -2.18 -31.01 -5.84
CA THR A 413 -3.35 -30.72 -6.66
C THR A 413 -4.04 -31.96 -7.19
N SER A 414 -5.16 -31.76 -7.88
CA SER A 414 -5.96 -32.83 -8.47
C SER A 414 -5.40 -33.37 -9.80
N GLN A 415 -4.34 -32.76 -10.37
CA GLN A 415 -3.83 -33.14 -11.70
C GLN A 415 -2.57 -34.00 -11.60
N THR A 416 -2.64 -35.21 -12.15
CA THR A 416 -1.50 -36.12 -12.35
C THR A 416 -1.12 -36.13 -13.82
N TYR A 417 0.18 -36.20 -14.14
CA TYR A 417 0.66 -36.30 -15.54
C TYR A 417 1.05 -37.73 -15.90
N SER A 418 1.77 -38.37 -14.98
CA SER A 418 2.12 -39.77 -15.06
C SER A 418 1.75 -40.44 -13.75
N GLY A 419 1.70 -41.77 -13.71
CA GLY A 419 1.59 -42.48 -12.43
C GLY A 419 2.82 -42.33 -11.52
N LYS A 420 3.78 -41.45 -11.86
CA LYS A 420 4.95 -41.09 -11.04
C LYS A 420 5.03 -39.61 -10.65
N THR A 421 4.23 -38.74 -11.29
CA THR A 421 4.32 -37.30 -11.11
C THR A 421 2.98 -36.59 -11.09
N MET A 422 2.90 -35.52 -10.32
CA MET A 422 1.72 -34.65 -10.25
C MET A 422 2.05 -33.17 -10.25
N TRP A 423 1.06 -32.39 -10.63
CA TRP A 423 1.20 -30.96 -10.68
C TRP A 423 1.26 -30.37 -9.28
N SER A 424 2.13 -29.39 -9.10
CA SER A 424 2.28 -28.64 -7.86
C SER A 424 2.57 -27.17 -8.10
N THR A 425 2.15 -26.34 -7.15
CA THR A 425 2.67 -24.99 -6.99
C THR A 425 3.66 -24.98 -5.83
N ASP A 426 4.77 -24.27 -6.03
CA ASP A 426 5.57 -23.77 -4.92
C ASP A 426 4.94 -22.49 -4.38
N GLY A 427 4.49 -22.52 -3.12
CA GLY A 427 3.84 -21.38 -2.47
C GLY A 427 4.80 -20.27 -2.03
N GLU A 428 6.11 -20.51 -2.06
CA GLU A 428 7.18 -19.54 -1.80
C GLU A 428 7.58 -18.81 -3.08
N THR A 429 7.84 -19.56 -4.15
CA THR A 429 8.39 -18.97 -5.37
C THR A 429 7.33 -18.69 -6.43
N GLY A 430 6.12 -19.22 -6.25
CA GLY A 430 5.02 -19.14 -7.19
C GLY A 430 5.22 -19.98 -8.45
N HIS A 431 6.31 -20.75 -8.53
CA HIS A 431 6.56 -21.64 -9.66
C HIS A 431 5.53 -22.75 -9.71
N VAL A 432 5.27 -23.19 -10.94
CA VAL A 432 4.40 -24.33 -11.21
C VAL A 432 5.21 -25.41 -11.89
N GLY A 433 4.94 -26.66 -11.54
CA GLY A 433 5.76 -27.76 -12.00
C GLY A 433 5.15 -29.13 -11.74
N TRP A 434 5.98 -30.14 -11.97
CA TRP A 434 5.67 -31.52 -11.67
C TRP A 434 6.56 -32.03 -10.54
N ASN A 435 5.93 -32.67 -9.56
CA ASN A 435 6.57 -33.32 -8.43
C ASN A 435 6.46 -34.81 -8.51
N LYS A 436 7.47 -35.50 -7.97
CA LYS A 436 7.37 -36.92 -7.70
C LYS A 436 6.33 -37.19 -6.61
N LEU A 437 5.63 -38.30 -6.74
CA LEU A 437 4.53 -38.68 -5.85
C LEU A 437 5.04 -39.27 -4.52
N ASP A 438 6.28 -39.74 -4.47
CA ASP A 438 6.92 -40.33 -3.29
C ASP A 438 7.50 -39.30 -2.31
N LEU A 439 7.15 -38.02 -2.47
CA LEU A 439 7.67 -36.92 -1.65
C LEU A 439 6.78 -36.66 -0.43
N ASP A 440 7.39 -36.62 0.76
CA ASP A 440 6.67 -36.48 2.04
C ASP A 440 6.46 -35.03 2.45
N TYR A 441 7.07 -34.07 1.75
CA TYR A 441 7.19 -32.68 2.20
C TYR A 441 6.19 -31.71 1.54
N CYS A 442 5.21 -32.22 0.79
CA CYS A 442 4.18 -31.36 0.19
C CYS A 442 2.91 -31.27 1.01
N THR A 443 2.41 -30.05 1.08
CA THR A 443 1.23 -29.66 1.84
C THR A 443 -0.04 -29.96 1.03
N PRO A 444 -0.96 -30.79 1.55
CA PRO A 444 -2.29 -30.95 0.96
C PRO A 444 -3.09 -29.64 1.03
N LEU A 445 -3.53 -29.14 -0.13
CA LEU A 445 -4.52 -28.06 -0.22
C LEU A 445 -5.90 -28.63 -0.47
N CYS A 446 -6.65 -28.78 0.62
CA CYS A 446 -7.93 -29.46 0.63
C CYS A 446 -9.06 -28.52 0.25
N ARG A 447 -9.94 -29.04 -0.62
CA ARG A 447 -11.16 -28.37 -1.08
C ARG A 447 -12.34 -28.59 -0.12
N GLN A 448 -12.34 -29.66 0.65
CA GLN A 448 -13.43 -30.03 1.56
C GLN A 448 -13.03 -29.82 3.02
#